data_AF-A0A1Y3N4N6-F1
#
_entry.id   AF-A0A1Y3N4N6-F1
#
_cell.length_a   1.000
_cell.length_b   1.000
_cell.length_c   1.000
_cell.angle_alpha   90.00
_cell.angle_beta   90.00
_cell.angle_gamma   90.00
#
_symmetry.space_group_name_H-M   'P 1'
#
loop_
_entity.id
_entity.type
_entity.pdbx_description
1 polymer ?
#
loop_
_entity_poly.entity_id
_entity_poly.type
_entity_poly.pdbx_seq_one_letter_code
_entity_poly.pdbx_strand_id
1 'polypeptide(L)'
;MKGFTFLILLSLLLCLLGSRAAIIPFLKTRTLDVFTKNNNSQSLKPVVVFIHGGAWKSGDKFEYQGIGSFLSNNNYVAVIPNYILYPKGGLDDMVDDIYQSIVWTYENISLYGGDKNRIILSGHSAGAHLAALTAIKAALQLPNNESNLKPLPKLEKMVLLNGPYDFNDYGNDLGELTPLITTSQYGSPTQILKGYSDNSIRELSTTKINIFAVENDQLVPGSSSPNFIQQLKRVAPSIEVNYTYNQGNGYDHTTIMIGIILLRNSSVQNTFLNLMKQ
;
A
#
# COMPACT_ATOMS: atom_id res chain seq x y z
N MET A 1 -22.44 3.22 -19.91
CA MET A 1 -21.98 4.53 -19.37
C MET A 1 -22.97 5.19 -18.41
N LYS A 2 -24.30 5.24 -18.66
CA LYS A 2 -25.26 5.91 -17.76
C LYS A 2 -25.43 5.28 -16.36
N GLY A 3 -25.20 3.99 -16.20
CA GLY A 3 -25.30 3.31 -14.90
C GLY A 3 -24.12 3.55 -13.94
N PHE A 4 -22.91 3.76 -14.48
CA PHE A 4 -21.69 3.94 -13.68
C PHE A 4 -21.65 5.35 -13.03
N THR A 5 -22.11 6.37 -13.76
CA THR A 5 -22.25 7.75 -13.27
C THR A 5 -23.28 7.85 -12.13
N PHE A 6 -24.34 7.04 -12.16
CA PHE A 6 -25.41 7.06 -11.14
C PHE A 6 -24.95 6.47 -9.80
N LEU A 7 -24.14 5.40 -9.82
CA LEU A 7 -23.51 4.85 -8.61
C LEU A 7 -22.51 5.82 -7.96
N ILE A 8 -21.75 6.55 -8.78
CA ILE A 8 -20.83 7.60 -8.32
C ILE A 8 -21.62 8.72 -7.62
N LEU A 9 -22.70 9.21 -8.23
CA LEU A 9 -23.59 10.25 -7.66
C LEU A 9 -24.28 9.82 -6.35
N LEU A 10 -24.71 8.56 -6.24
CA LEU A 10 -25.32 8.05 -5.00
C LEU A 10 -24.29 7.92 -3.86
N SER A 11 -23.05 7.53 -4.17
CA SER A 11 -21.94 7.49 -3.20
C SER A 11 -21.56 8.89 -2.70
N LEU A 12 -21.58 9.90 -3.58
CA LEU A 12 -21.35 11.31 -3.27
C LEU A 12 -22.40 11.87 -2.29
N LEU A 13 -23.68 11.49 -2.46
CA LEU A 13 -24.77 11.96 -1.59
C LEU A 13 -24.66 11.43 -0.14
N LEU A 14 -24.11 10.22 0.03
CA LEU A 14 -23.92 9.59 1.34
C LEU A 14 -22.71 10.15 2.13
N CYS A 15 -21.68 10.67 1.44
CA CYS A 15 -20.49 11.27 2.07
C CYS A 15 -20.74 12.63 2.74
N LEU A 16 -21.82 13.33 2.42
CA LEU A 16 -22.08 14.70 2.90
C LEU A 16 -22.47 14.80 4.39
N LEU A 17 -22.61 13.69 5.13
CA LEU A 17 -23.18 13.67 6.49
C LEU A 17 -22.26 13.12 7.61
N GLY A 18 -20.96 12.95 7.36
CA GLY A 18 -19.97 12.53 8.39
C GLY A 18 -18.74 11.87 7.78
N SER A 19 -17.74 11.50 8.60
CA SER A 19 -16.58 10.68 8.18
C SER A 19 -17.07 9.31 7.67
N ARG A 20 -17.49 9.23 6.41
CA ARG A 20 -18.17 8.05 5.85
C ARG A 20 -17.30 7.39 4.79
N ALA A 21 -17.12 6.08 4.95
CA ALA A 21 -16.64 5.20 3.90
C ALA A 21 -17.69 5.12 2.78
N ALA A 22 -17.30 5.43 1.55
CA ALA A 22 -18.08 5.06 0.36
C ALA A 22 -17.53 3.74 -0.19
N ILE A 23 -18.36 2.69 -0.25
CA ILE A 23 -18.01 1.42 -0.91
C ILE A 23 -18.14 1.61 -2.42
N ILE A 24 -17.01 1.58 -3.13
CA ILE A 24 -16.96 1.89 -4.57
C ILE A 24 -16.43 0.69 -5.34
N PRO A 25 -17.20 0.14 -6.30
CA PRO A 25 -16.66 -0.80 -7.27
C PRO A 25 -15.63 -0.12 -8.17
N PHE A 26 -14.42 -0.66 -8.23
CA PHE A 26 -13.38 -0.20 -9.16
C PHE A 26 -13.01 -1.26 -10.22
N LEU A 27 -13.41 -2.51 -9.98
CA LEU A 27 -13.49 -3.59 -10.98
C LEU A 27 -14.85 -4.28 -10.84
N LYS A 28 -15.18 -5.21 -11.75
CA LYS A 28 -16.47 -5.93 -11.74
C LYS A 28 -16.76 -6.62 -10.41
N THR A 29 -15.72 -7.06 -9.67
CA THR A 29 -15.85 -7.81 -8.41
C THR A 29 -14.93 -7.28 -7.29
N ARG A 30 -14.36 -6.07 -7.43
CA ARG A 30 -13.52 -5.47 -6.38
C ARG A 30 -14.05 -4.13 -5.95
N THR A 31 -13.94 -3.89 -4.65
CA THR A 31 -14.42 -2.67 -4.01
C THR A 31 -13.32 -2.03 -3.18
N LEU A 32 -13.39 -0.71 -3.07
CA LEU A 32 -12.56 0.10 -2.18
C LEU A 32 -13.44 1.02 -1.34
N ASP A 33 -12.92 1.43 -0.20
CA ASP A 33 -13.56 2.42 0.68
C ASP A 33 -12.81 3.75 0.62
N VAL A 34 -13.54 4.86 0.39
CA VAL A 34 -12.98 6.21 0.51
C VAL A 34 -13.44 6.86 1.80
N PHE A 35 -12.50 7.26 2.65
CA PHE A 35 -12.74 7.99 3.89
C PHE A 35 -12.29 9.44 3.72
N THR A 36 -13.22 10.35 3.93
CA THR A 36 -12.94 11.78 3.84
C THR A 36 -13.78 12.54 4.87
N LYS A 37 -13.32 13.73 5.23
CA LYS A 37 -13.98 14.63 6.18
C LYS A 37 -13.98 16.02 5.59
N ASN A 38 -15.10 16.74 5.68
CA ASN A 38 -15.25 18.12 5.21
C ASN A 38 -14.86 18.31 3.73
N ASN A 39 -15.66 17.75 2.82
CA ASN A 39 -15.48 17.89 1.36
C ASN A 39 -15.75 19.32 0.84
N ASN A 40 -16.19 20.24 1.72
CA ASN A 40 -16.43 21.65 1.42
C ASN A 40 -15.19 22.54 1.60
N SER A 41 -14.03 21.96 1.91
CA SER A 41 -12.75 22.69 1.96
C SER A 41 -12.35 23.18 0.57
N GLN A 42 -11.97 24.46 0.44
CA GLN A 42 -11.44 25.02 -0.81
C GLN A 42 -10.11 24.38 -1.25
N SER A 43 -9.36 23.74 -0.33
CA SER A 43 -8.11 23.04 -0.64
C SER A 43 -8.27 21.52 -0.62
N LEU A 44 -7.79 20.87 -1.69
CA LEU A 44 -7.66 19.41 -1.77
C LEU A 44 -6.63 18.89 -0.74
N LYS A 45 -6.81 17.66 -0.27
CA LYS A 45 -6.01 17.02 0.78
C LYS A 45 -5.07 15.95 0.23
N PRO A 46 -3.91 15.68 0.86
CA PRO A 46 -3.11 14.51 0.52
C PRO A 46 -3.93 13.22 0.66
N VAL A 47 -3.64 12.25 -0.20
CA VAL A 47 -4.38 11.00 -0.31
C VAL A 47 -3.49 9.86 0.15
N VAL A 48 -4.01 8.95 0.96
CA VAL A 48 -3.31 7.70 1.32
C VAL A 48 -4.10 6.53 0.76
N VAL A 49 -3.50 5.80 -0.19
CA VAL A 49 -3.99 4.48 -0.59
C VAL A 49 -3.33 3.47 0.34
N PHE A 50 -4.11 2.84 1.23
CA PHE A 50 -3.62 1.93 2.25
C PHE A 50 -4.00 0.48 1.94
N ILE A 51 -3.01 -0.37 1.69
CA ILE A 51 -3.18 -1.78 1.34
C ILE A 51 -3.10 -2.64 2.60
N HIS A 52 -4.15 -3.43 2.85
CA HIS A 52 -4.25 -4.25 4.06
C HIS A 52 -3.27 -5.44 4.06
N GLY A 53 -2.86 -5.86 5.25
CA GLY A 53 -2.12 -7.10 5.47
C GLY A 53 -3.02 -8.34 5.49
N GLY A 54 -2.48 -9.46 5.98
CA GLY A 54 -3.21 -10.75 6.07
C GLY A 54 -2.55 -11.90 5.30
N ALA A 55 -1.21 -11.87 5.18
CA ALA A 55 -0.42 -12.95 4.56
C ALA A 55 -0.98 -13.41 3.20
N TRP A 56 -1.50 -12.47 2.40
CA TRP A 56 -2.08 -12.68 1.06
C TRP A 56 -3.29 -13.64 0.97
N LYS A 57 -3.71 -14.25 2.09
CA LYS A 57 -4.77 -15.26 2.16
C LYS A 57 -5.93 -14.86 3.08
N SER A 58 -5.77 -13.79 3.85
CA SER A 58 -6.79 -13.22 4.72
C SER A 58 -6.75 -11.69 4.69
N GLY A 59 -7.65 -11.07 5.45
CA GLY A 59 -7.81 -9.64 5.54
C GLY A 59 -8.95 -9.11 4.69
N ASP A 60 -9.49 -7.96 5.10
CA ASP A 60 -10.51 -7.21 4.37
C ASP A 60 -10.40 -5.73 4.75
N LYS A 61 -10.73 -4.83 3.82
CA LYS A 61 -10.80 -3.37 4.04
C LYS A 61 -11.65 -2.99 5.26
N PHE A 62 -12.65 -3.79 5.63
CA PHE A 62 -13.50 -3.58 6.81
C PHE A 62 -12.72 -3.70 8.13
N GLU A 63 -11.66 -4.51 8.18
CA GLU A 63 -10.80 -4.62 9.36
C GLU A 63 -9.92 -3.36 9.54
N TYR A 64 -9.72 -2.60 8.46
CA TYR A 64 -8.84 -1.43 8.41
C TYR A 64 -9.61 -0.09 8.42
N GLN A 65 -10.92 -0.09 8.67
CA GLN A 65 -11.72 1.15 8.75
C GLN A 65 -11.20 2.13 9.82
N GLY A 66 -10.57 1.62 10.88
CA GLY A 66 -9.91 2.44 11.89
C GLY A 66 -8.76 3.28 11.31
N ILE A 67 -8.00 2.74 10.36
CA ILE A 67 -6.95 3.47 9.63
C ILE A 67 -7.58 4.57 8.78
N GLY A 68 -8.62 4.25 8.01
CA GLY A 68 -9.31 5.23 7.15
C GLY A 68 -9.94 6.38 7.95
N SER A 69 -10.57 6.04 9.08
CA SER A 69 -11.14 7.03 10.01
C SER A 69 -10.05 7.87 10.68
N PHE A 70 -8.93 7.27 11.07
CA PHE A 70 -7.81 7.98 11.66
C PHE A 70 -7.20 8.98 10.68
N LEU A 71 -6.90 8.55 9.45
CA LEU A 71 -6.32 9.40 8.40
C LEU A 71 -7.25 10.56 8.01
N SER A 72 -8.54 10.29 7.81
CA SER A 72 -9.53 11.33 7.49
C SER A 72 -9.71 12.37 8.59
N ASN A 73 -9.52 12.00 9.86
CA ASN A 73 -9.49 12.92 10.99
C ASN A 73 -8.17 13.72 11.09
N ASN A 74 -7.11 13.29 10.40
CA ASN A 74 -5.78 13.92 10.40
C ASN A 74 -5.44 14.60 9.06
N ASN A 75 -6.45 15.12 8.37
CA ASN A 75 -6.32 15.92 7.14
C ASN A 75 -5.82 15.16 5.89
N TYR A 76 -6.06 13.85 5.83
CA TYR A 76 -5.88 13.05 4.61
C TYR A 76 -7.25 12.66 4.02
N VAL A 77 -7.26 12.25 2.76
CA VAL A 77 -8.29 11.34 2.24
C VAL A 77 -7.69 9.93 2.24
N ALA A 78 -8.37 8.94 2.78
CA ALA A 78 -7.89 7.56 2.77
C ALA A 78 -8.68 6.72 1.78
N VAL A 79 -7.98 5.86 1.04
CA VAL A 79 -8.54 4.86 0.13
C VAL A 79 -8.06 3.49 0.58
N ILE A 80 -8.99 2.59 0.88
CA ILE A 80 -8.68 1.23 1.36
C ILE A 80 -9.31 0.21 0.40
N PRO A 81 -8.54 -0.36 -0.55
CA PRO A 81 -9.04 -1.36 -1.47
C PRO A 81 -9.03 -2.77 -0.86
N ASN A 82 -9.95 -3.61 -1.33
CA ASN A 82 -9.79 -5.06 -1.29
C ASN A 82 -9.03 -5.54 -2.52
N TYR A 83 -8.27 -6.61 -2.36
CA TYR A 83 -7.65 -7.38 -3.44
C TYR A 83 -8.04 -8.86 -3.32
N ILE A 84 -7.85 -9.64 -4.39
CA ILE A 84 -8.12 -11.07 -4.36
C ILE A 84 -7.22 -11.78 -3.38
N LEU A 85 -7.73 -12.78 -2.67
CA LEU A 85 -6.94 -13.55 -1.72
C LEU A 85 -6.61 -14.93 -2.29
N TYR A 86 -5.44 -15.44 -1.93
CA TYR A 86 -5.08 -16.83 -2.17
C TYR A 86 -6.05 -17.77 -1.41
N PRO A 87 -6.49 -18.91 -1.99
CA PRO A 87 -6.10 -19.48 -3.28
C PRO A 87 -6.97 -19.07 -4.47
N LYS A 88 -7.86 -18.07 -4.32
CA LYS A 88 -8.75 -17.63 -5.40
C LYS A 88 -8.00 -16.86 -6.50
N GLY A 89 -6.87 -16.25 -6.16
CA GLY A 89 -5.94 -15.59 -7.09
C GLY A 89 -4.50 -15.68 -6.62
N GLY A 90 -3.58 -15.44 -7.55
CA GLY A 90 -2.13 -15.37 -7.30
C GLY A 90 -1.62 -13.96 -7.05
N LEU A 91 -0.30 -13.80 -6.87
CA LEU A 91 0.32 -12.49 -6.66
C LEU A 91 0.09 -11.52 -7.84
N ASP A 92 0.10 -12.02 -9.06
CA ASP A 92 -0.11 -11.17 -10.24
C ASP A 92 -1.56 -10.64 -10.30
N ASP A 93 -2.55 -11.44 -9.88
CA ASP A 93 -3.95 -10.96 -9.75
C ASP A 93 -4.09 -9.91 -8.64
N MET A 94 -3.38 -10.10 -7.52
CA MET A 94 -3.32 -9.10 -6.44
C MET A 94 -2.69 -7.80 -6.91
N VAL A 95 -1.60 -7.88 -7.68
CA VAL A 95 -0.94 -6.73 -8.28
C VAL A 95 -1.87 -5.99 -9.24
N ASP A 96 -2.64 -6.70 -10.07
CA ASP A 96 -3.65 -6.07 -10.94
C ASP A 96 -4.71 -5.34 -10.11
N ASP A 97 -5.23 -5.94 -9.05
CA ASP A 97 -6.20 -5.30 -8.16
C ASP A 97 -5.62 -4.03 -7.50
N ILE A 98 -4.37 -4.09 -7.00
CA ILE A 98 -3.71 -2.92 -6.39
C ILE A 98 -3.44 -1.85 -7.44
N TYR A 99 -2.91 -2.21 -8.61
CA TYR A 99 -2.65 -1.31 -9.73
C TYR A 99 -3.92 -0.53 -10.11
N GLN A 100 -5.03 -1.24 -10.31
CA GLN A 100 -6.31 -0.65 -10.70
C GLN A 100 -6.90 0.22 -9.59
N SER A 101 -6.67 -0.09 -8.32
CA SER A 101 -7.10 0.78 -7.21
C SER A 101 -6.34 2.11 -7.19
N ILE A 102 -5.05 2.12 -7.55
CA ILE A 102 -4.22 3.33 -7.62
C ILE A 102 -4.66 4.18 -8.83
N VAL A 103 -4.87 3.55 -9.99
CA VAL A 103 -5.39 4.24 -11.19
C VAL A 103 -6.74 4.85 -10.90
N TRP A 104 -7.67 4.09 -10.32
CA TRP A 104 -8.97 4.60 -9.91
C TRP A 104 -8.85 5.80 -8.97
N THR A 105 -7.95 5.72 -7.99
CA THR A 105 -7.71 6.82 -7.05
C THR A 105 -7.23 8.07 -7.79
N TYR A 106 -6.23 7.95 -8.66
CA TYR A 106 -5.72 9.09 -9.42
C TYR A 106 -6.79 9.77 -10.29
N GLU A 107 -7.67 8.97 -10.89
CA GLU A 107 -8.73 9.48 -11.77
C GLU A 107 -9.90 10.12 -11.01
N ASN A 108 -10.22 9.66 -9.79
CA ASN A 108 -11.49 9.97 -9.13
C ASN A 108 -11.36 10.74 -7.81
N ILE A 109 -10.20 10.74 -7.15
CA ILE A 109 -10.11 11.15 -5.73
C ILE A 109 -10.42 12.63 -5.49
N SER A 110 -10.28 13.48 -6.52
CA SER A 110 -10.68 14.89 -6.42
C SER A 110 -12.17 15.10 -6.17
N LEU A 111 -13.02 14.14 -6.58
CA LEU A 111 -14.45 14.15 -6.25
C LEU A 111 -14.71 13.95 -4.75
N TYR A 112 -13.73 13.39 -4.03
CA TYR A 112 -13.80 13.09 -2.60
C TYR A 112 -12.95 14.06 -1.76
N GLY A 113 -12.49 15.17 -2.35
CA GLY A 113 -11.67 16.20 -1.69
C GLY A 113 -10.17 15.87 -1.64
N GLY A 114 -9.72 14.85 -2.39
CA GLY A 114 -8.32 14.44 -2.45
C GLY A 114 -7.55 15.09 -3.61
N ASP A 115 -6.26 15.34 -3.37
CA ASP A 115 -5.33 15.85 -4.35
C ASP A 115 -4.64 14.68 -5.05
N LYS A 116 -4.99 14.44 -6.32
CA LYS A 116 -4.41 13.35 -7.11
C LYS A 116 -2.91 13.46 -7.36
N ASN A 117 -2.30 14.63 -7.11
CA ASN A 117 -0.86 14.84 -7.24
C ASN A 117 -0.11 14.60 -5.92
N ARG A 118 -0.84 14.33 -4.82
CA ARG A 118 -0.30 14.05 -3.49
C ARG A 118 -0.80 12.70 -2.97
N ILE A 119 -0.59 11.66 -3.79
CA ILE A 119 -0.95 10.27 -3.45
C ILE A 119 0.23 9.60 -2.76
N ILE A 120 0.01 9.16 -1.54
CA ILE A 120 0.90 8.31 -0.75
C ILE A 120 0.39 6.87 -0.87
N LEU A 121 1.25 5.97 -1.35
CA LEU A 121 0.95 4.54 -1.34
C LEU A 121 1.52 3.92 -0.08
N SER A 122 0.68 3.25 0.71
CA SER A 122 1.06 2.65 1.97
C SER A 122 0.47 1.26 2.12
N GLY A 123 1.09 0.46 2.96
CA GLY A 123 0.56 -0.84 3.31
C GLY A 123 1.23 -1.42 4.53
N HIS A 124 0.63 -2.46 5.09
CA HIS A 124 1.15 -3.22 6.21
C HIS A 124 1.35 -4.68 5.83
N SER A 125 2.48 -5.28 6.24
CA SER A 125 2.73 -6.71 6.05
C SER A 125 2.63 -7.10 4.56
N ALA A 126 1.82 -8.10 4.20
CA ALA A 126 1.49 -8.45 2.83
C ALA A 126 1.06 -7.25 1.97
N GLY A 127 0.36 -6.26 2.53
CA GLY A 127 0.00 -5.04 1.82
C GLY A 127 1.18 -4.11 1.55
N ALA A 128 2.17 -4.05 2.45
CA ALA A 128 3.41 -3.31 2.22
C ALA A 128 4.23 -3.98 1.09
N HIS A 129 4.26 -5.31 1.07
CA HIS A 129 4.82 -6.09 -0.03
C HIS A 129 4.13 -5.78 -1.35
N LEU A 130 2.79 -5.89 -1.42
CA LEU A 130 2.03 -5.63 -2.65
C LEU A 130 2.16 -4.18 -3.13
N ALA A 131 2.23 -3.21 -2.22
CA ALA A 131 2.48 -1.81 -2.54
C ALA A 131 3.83 -1.62 -3.25
N ALA A 132 4.91 -2.14 -2.65
CA ALA A 132 6.25 -2.08 -3.24
C ALA A 132 6.31 -2.85 -4.57
N LEU A 133 5.75 -4.06 -4.59
CA LEU A 133 5.77 -4.93 -5.76
C LEU A 133 5.06 -4.29 -6.96
N THR A 134 3.86 -3.77 -6.74
CA THR A 134 3.07 -3.11 -7.79
C THR A 134 3.79 -1.89 -8.35
N ALA A 135 4.34 -1.03 -7.49
CA ALA A 135 5.07 0.16 -7.92
C ALA A 135 6.33 -0.18 -8.73
N ILE A 136 7.06 -1.22 -8.33
CA ILE A 136 8.25 -1.70 -9.03
C ILE A 136 7.88 -2.33 -10.38
N LYS A 137 6.93 -3.28 -10.40
CA LYS A 137 6.50 -3.94 -11.65
C LYS A 137 5.97 -2.91 -12.65
N ALA A 138 5.19 -1.92 -12.20
CA ALA A 138 4.67 -0.86 -13.07
C ALA A 138 5.78 0.07 -13.61
N ALA A 139 6.70 0.52 -12.76
CA ALA A 139 7.81 1.40 -13.19
C ALA A 139 8.74 0.72 -14.19
N LEU A 140 8.98 -0.58 -14.01
CA LEU A 140 9.83 -1.40 -14.87
C LEU A 140 9.06 -2.05 -16.02
N GLN A 141 7.75 -1.81 -16.12
CA GLN A 141 6.85 -2.37 -17.13
C GLN A 141 6.99 -3.90 -17.26
N LEU A 142 7.09 -4.57 -16.12
CA LEU A 142 7.24 -6.03 -16.05
C LEU A 142 5.93 -6.73 -16.46
N PRO A 143 6.02 -7.97 -16.97
CA PRO A 143 4.86 -8.82 -17.19
C PRO A 143 4.03 -9.01 -15.91
N ASN A 144 2.72 -8.95 -16.06
CA ASN A 144 1.73 -9.26 -15.04
C ASN A 144 0.50 -9.87 -15.71
N ASN A 145 0.21 -11.14 -15.44
CA ASN A 145 -0.78 -11.91 -16.18
C ASN A 145 -0.52 -11.83 -17.71
N GLU A 146 -1.52 -11.46 -18.52
CA GLU A 146 -1.45 -11.49 -19.99
C GLU A 146 -0.74 -10.28 -20.62
N SER A 147 -0.31 -9.29 -19.84
CA SER A 147 0.26 -8.04 -20.38
C SER A 147 1.33 -7.43 -19.49
N ASN A 148 2.08 -6.47 -20.01
CA ASN A 148 3.00 -5.69 -19.18
C ASN A 148 2.22 -4.58 -18.47
N LEU A 149 2.55 -4.33 -17.20
CA LEU A 149 2.01 -3.16 -16.51
C LEU A 149 2.48 -1.88 -17.17
N LYS A 150 1.59 -0.88 -17.23
CA LYS A 150 1.96 0.48 -17.63
C LYS A 150 2.47 1.24 -16.41
N PRO A 151 3.29 2.29 -16.59
CA PRO A 151 3.71 3.14 -15.48
C PRO A 151 2.51 3.69 -14.71
N LEU A 152 2.60 3.70 -13.37
CA LEU A 152 1.62 4.36 -12.51
C LEU A 152 1.76 5.89 -12.64
N PRO A 153 0.69 6.65 -12.31
CA PRO A 153 0.84 8.08 -12.05
C PRO A 153 1.87 8.33 -10.95
N LYS A 154 2.55 9.47 -11.00
CA LYS A 154 3.56 9.85 -10.00
C LYS A 154 2.93 9.90 -8.60
N LEU A 155 3.52 9.14 -7.68
CA LEU A 155 3.18 9.09 -6.27
C LEU A 155 4.09 10.05 -5.49
N GLU A 156 3.53 10.70 -4.47
CA GLU A 156 4.28 11.59 -3.58
C GLU A 156 5.38 10.81 -2.85
N LYS A 157 5.02 9.66 -2.27
CA LYS A 157 5.94 8.73 -1.59
C LYS A 157 5.29 7.36 -1.39
N MET A 158 6.11 6.40 -1.02
CA MET A 158 5.66 5.14 -0.42
C MET A 158 5.93 5.11 1.08
N VAL A 159 5.00 4.56 1.86
CA VAL A 159 5.16 4.33 3.31
C VAL A 159 4.88 2.86 3.61
N LEU A 160 5.93 2.07 3.81
CA LEU A 160 5.84 0.61 3.85
C LEU A 160 6.10 0.08 5.26
N LEU A 161 5.11 -0.57 5.86
CA LEU A 161 5.13 -0.98 7.27
C LEU A 161 5.32 -2.49 7.41
N ASN A 162 6.41 -2.92 8.03
CA ASN A 162 6.68 -4.31 8.42
C ASN A 162 6.46 -5.31 7.24
N GLY A 163 6.91 -4.94 6.04
CA GLY A 163 6.66 -5.71 4.82
C GLY A 163 7.71 -6.79 4.54
N PRO A 164 7.32 -7.98 4.04
CA PRO A 164 8.23 -8.99 3.54
C PRO A 164 8.61 -8.70 2.07
N TYR A 165 9.84 -8.24 1.83
CA TYR A 165 10.30 -7.82 0.50
C TYR A 165 11.28 -8.82 -0.14
N ASP A 166 12.05 -9.56 0.67
CA ASP A 166 12.91 -10.66 0.23
C ASP A 166 12.34 -11.99 0.75
N PHE A 167 11.83 -12.83 -0.15
CA PHE A 167 11.30 -14.14 0.23
C PHE A 167 12.38 -15.18 0.50
N ASN A 168 13.63 -14.95 0.09
CA ASN A 168 14.73 -15.87 0.39
C ASN A 168 15.08 -15.88 1.89
N ASP A 169 14.70 -14.82 2.61
CA ASP A 169 14.94 -14.68 4.05
C ASP A 169 14.15 -15.69 4.90
N TYR A 170 13.13 -16.33 4.32
CA TYR A 170 12.34 -17.38 4.94
C TYR A 170 12.97 -18.78 4.78
N GLY A 171 14.10 -18.89 4.07
CA GLY A 171 14.80 -20.16 3.83
C GLY A 171 13.90 -21.19 3.15
N ASN A 172 13.89 -22.42 3.68
CA ASN A 172 13.02 -23.50 3.19
C ASN A 172 11.60 -23.44 3.76
N ASP A 173 11.30 -22.51 4.68
CA ASP A 173 10.03 -22.44 5.40
C ASP A 173 9.15 -21.29 4.88
N LEU A 174 8.72 -21.43 3.63
CA LEU A 174 7.65 -20.60 3.06
C LEU A 174 6.25 -21.15 3.43
N GLY A 175 6.21 -22.29 4.14
CA GLY A 175 5.00 -22.98 4.57
C GLY A 175 3.94 -23.12 3.46
N GLU A 176 2.68 -22.87 3.83
CA GLU A 176 1.52 -22.89 2.93
C GLU A 176 1.57 -21.85 1.80
N LEU A 177 2.46 -20.85 1.90
CA LEU A 177 2.58 -19.78 0.91
C LEU A 177 3.56 -20.13 -0.22
N THR A 178 4.25 -21.28 -0.13
CA THR A 178 5.16 -21.76 -1.17
C THR A 178 4.56 -21.73 -2.58
N PRO A 179 3.32 -22.21 -2.83
CA PRO A 179 2.73 -22.14 -4.16
C PRO A 179 2.48 -20.71 -4.63
N LEU A 180 2.04 -19.82 -3.75
CA LEU A 180 1.79 -18.41 -4.07
C LEU A 180 3.10 -17.71 -4.50
N ILE A 181 4.19 -18.02 -3.80
CA ILE A 181 5.49 -17.37 -4.00
C ILE A 181 6.23 -17.95 -5.21
N THR A 182 6.20 -19.27 -5.39
CA THR A 182 6.97 -19.95 -6.45
C THR A 182 6.32 -19.87 -7.83
N THR A 183 5.01 -19.60 -7.91
CA THR A 183 4.30 -19.48 -9.19
C THR A 183 4.45 -18.11 -9.85
N SER A 184 4.78 -17.05 -9.10
CA SER A 184 5.04 -15.73 -9.67
C SER A 184 6.52 -15.56 -9.97
N GLN A 185 6.87 -15.38 -11.25
CA GLN A 185 8.24 -15.08 -11.69
C GLN A 185 8.79 -13.81 -11.04
N TYR A 186 7.92 -12.85 -10.72
CA TYR A 186 8.26 -11.55 -10.16
C TYR A 186 7.56 -11.34 -8.81
N GLY A 187 7.58 -12.34 -7.93
CA GLY A 187 6.89 -12.26 -6.64
C GLY A 187 7.62 -11.44 -5.55
N SER A 188 8.95 -11.34 -5.60
CA SER A 188 9.75 -10.64 -4.57
C SER A 188 10.32 -9.31 -5.10
N PRO A 189 9.98 -8.17 -4.46
CA PRO A 189 10.60 -6.87 -4.76
C PRO A 189 12.13 -6.92 -4.77
N THR A 190 12.75 -7.53 -3.75
CA THR A 190 14.21 -7.62 -3.66
C THR A 190 14.81 -8.44 -4.79
N GLN A 191 14.17 -9.56 -5.17
CA GLN A 191 14.66 -10.41 -6.25
C GLN A 191 14.54 -9.74 -7.62
N ILE A 192 13.47 -8.96 -7.85
CA ILE A 192 13.36 -8.15 -9.07
C ILE A 192 14.55 -7.21 -9.16
N LEU A 193 14.83 -6.42 -8.12
CA LEU A 193 15.90 -5.42 -8.13
C LEU A 193 17.31 -6.06 -8.26
N LYS A 194 17.53 -7.26 -7.71
CA LYS A 194 18.78 -8.03 -7.92
C LYS A 194 19.07 -8.28 -9.41
N GLY A 195 18.04 -8.38 -10.26
CA GLY A 195 18.19 -8.58 -11.71
C GLY A 195 18.61 -7.32 -12.49
N TYR A 196 18.66 -6.15 -11.86
CA TYR A 196 19.01 -4.87 -12.50
C TYR A 196 20.42 -4.43 -12.14
N SER A 197 21.09 -3.76 -13.08
CA SER A 197 22.43 -3.20 -12.86
C SER A 197 22.40 -1.98 -11.95
N ASP A 198 23.55 -1.64 -11.37
CA ASP A 198 23.72 -0.48 -10.51
C ASP A 198 23.33 0.82 -11.25
N ASN A 199 22.69 1.75 -10.54
CA ASN A 199 22.27 3.06 -11.06
C ASN A 199 21.44 3.03 -12.37
N SER A 200 20.70 1.95 -12.61
CA SER A 200 19.88 1.76 -13.83
C SER A 200 18.45 2.28 -13.71
N ILE A 201 17.94 2.45 -12.49
CA ILE A 201 16.55 2.84 -12.22
C ILE A 201 16.52 4.28 -11.68
N ARG A 202 15.68 5.14 -12.28
CA ARG A 202 15.57 6.56 -11.89
C ARG A 202 14.44 6.85 -10.92
N GLU A 203 13.30 6.18 -11.11
CA GLU A 203 12.11 6.30 -10.28
C GLU A 203 11.35 4.98 -10.22
N LEU A 204 10.59 4.78 -9.14
CA LEU A 204 9.70 3.62 -8.95
C LEU A 204 8.27 4.11 -8.75
N SER A 205 7.78 4.92 -9.70
CA SER A 205 6.56 5.75 -9.57
C SER A 205 6.65 6.85 -8.49
N THR A 206 7.70 6.84 -7.68
CA THR A 206 8.06 7.87 -6.71
C THR A 206 9.59 7.98 -6.62
N THR A 207 10.05 9.11 -6.07
CA THR A 207 11.45 9.34 -5.69
C THR A 207 11.65 9.29 -4.17
N LYS A 208 10.65 8.88 -3.39
CA LYS A 208 10.71 8.83 -1.93
C LYS A 208 10.02 7.62 -1.33
N ILE A 209 10.72 6.89 -0.48
CA ILE A 209 10.23 5.67 0.17
C ILE A 209 10.59 5.73 1.67
N ASN A 210 9.58 5.66 2.52
CA ASN A 210 9.72 5.50 3.96
C ASN A 210 9.42 4.04 4.31
N ILE A 211 10.39 3.35 4.91
CA ILE A 211 10.26 1.96 5.34
C ILE A 211 10.31 1.93 6.87
N PHE A 212 9.31 1.30 7.47
CA PHE A 212 9.23 1.09 8.91
C PHE A 212 9.32 -0.40 9.22
N ALA A 213 10.19 -0.76 10.15
CA ALA A 213 10.32 -2.11 10.68
C ALA A 213 10.44 -2.05 12.21
N VAL A 214 10.13 -3.15 12.89
CA VAL A 214 10.16 -3.26 14.35
C VAL A 214 11.03 -4.44 14.78
N GLU A 215 11.66 -4.32 15.93
CA GLU A 215 12.58 -5.33 16.47
C GLU A 215 11.91 -6.65 16.82
N ASN A 216 10.70 -6.60 17.39
CA ASN A 216 10.01 -7.80 17.87
C ASN A 216 9.06 -8.38 16.82
N ASP A 217 9.32 -8.13 15.53
CA ASP A 217 8.58 -8.76 14.44
C ASP A 217 8.94 -10.25 14.33
N GLN A 218 8.01 -11.13 14.68
CA GLN A 218 8.19 -12.58 14.61
C GLN A 218 7.63 -13.18 13.30
N LEU A 219 7.02 -12.37 12.43
CA LEU A 219 6.36 -12.82 11.20
C LEU A 219 7.18 -12.48 9.95
N VAL A 220 7.87 -11.35 9.98
CA VAL A 220 8.74 -10.91 8.89
C VAL A 220 10.18 -10.92 9.37
N PRO A 221 11.09 -11.68 8.72
CA PRO A 221 12.50 -11.67 9.06
C PRO A 221 13.06 -10.25 9.08
N GLY A 222 13.81 -9.92 10.13
CA GLY A 222 14.40 -8.59 10.31
C GLY A 222 15.36 -8.17 9.18
N SER A 223 15.86 -9.12 8.39
CA SER A 223 16.68 -8.89 7.20
C SER A 223 15.90 -8.39 5.98
N SER A 224 14.57 -8.57 5.94
CA SER A 224 13.77 -8.33 4.72
C SER A 224 13.81 -6.87 4.29
N SER A 225 13.67 -5.95 5.25
CA SER A 225 13.79 -4.51 5.00
C SER A 225 15.23 -4.10 4.63
N PRO A 226 16.28 -4.45 5.40
CA PRO A 226 17.67 -4.19 5.03
C PRO A 226 18.08 -4.69 3.64
N ASN A 227 17.73 -5.93 3.28
CA ASN A 227 18.06 -6.52 1.99
C ASN A 227 17.40 -5.74 0.84
N PHE A 228 16.13 -5.37 1.00
CA PHE A 228 15.42 -4.56 0.03
C PHE A 228 16.02 -3.15 -0.10
N ILE A 229 16.32 -2.48 1.02
CA ILE A 229 16.94 -1.15 1.05
C ILE A 229 18.31 -1.17 0.36
N GLN A 230 19.11 -2.21 0.58
CA GLN A 230 20.41 -2.37 -0.07
C GLN A 230 20.24 -2.40 -1.59
N GLN A 231 19.28 -3.18 -2.10
CA GLN A 231 19.03 -3.25 -3.53
C GLN A 231 18.49 -1.93 -4.08
N LEU A 232 17.55 -1.26 -3.39
CA LEU A 232 17.04 0.06 -3.78
C LEU A 232 18.17 1.08 -3.93
N LYS A 233 19.06 1.20 -2.94
CA LYS A 233 20.19 2.13 -2.98
C LYS A 233 21.17 1.81 -4.11
N ARG A 234 21.36 0.52 -4.42
CA ARG A 234 22.25 0.05 -5.49
C ARG A 234 21.71 0.41 -6.88
N VAL A 235 20.45 0.07 -7.15
CA VAL A 235 19.87 0.21 -8.50
C VAL A 235 19.27 1.59 -8.75
N ALA A 236 18.81 2.28 -7.70
CA ALA A 236 18.09 3.55 -7.77
C ALA A 236 18.59 4.58 -6.74
N PRO A 237 19.87 5.00 -6.80
CA PRO A 237 20.46 5.92 -5.82
C PRO A 237 19.80 7.31 -5.79
N SER A 238 19.01 7.67 -6.80
CA SER A 238 18.22 8.92 -6.84
C SER A 238 16.95 8.87 -5.97
N ILE A 239 16.55 7.69 -5.48
CA ILE A 239 15.38 7.54 -4.61
C ILE A 239 15.81 7.76 -3.16
N GLU A 240 15.17 8.72 -2.48
CA GLU A 240 15.33 8.94 -1.05
C GLU A 240 14.69 7.78 -0.29
N VAL A 241 15.49 7.00 0.44
CA VAL A 241 15.01 5.89 1.27
C VAL A 241 15.23 6.20 2.74
N ASN A 242 14.15 6.50 3.45
CA ASN A 242 14.14 6.70 4.90
C ASN A 242 13.79 5.40 5.60
N TYR A 243 14.70 4.89 6.43
CA TYR A 243 14.47 3.67 7.20
C TYR A 243 14.31 3.98 8.67
N THR A 244 13.14 3.66 9.22
CA THR A 244 12.86 3.75 10.66
C THR A 244 12.79 2.34 11.22
N TYR A 245 13.79 1.96 12.01
CA TYR A 245 13.79 0.71 12.76
C TYR A 245 13.45 1.00 14.21
N ASN A 246 12.28 0.56 14.67
CA ASN A 246 11.83 0.78 16.04
C ASN A 246 12.35 -0.34 16.95
N GLN A 247 13.27 0.02 17.86
CA GLN A 247 13.88 -0.89 18.83
C GLN A 247 13.59 -0.43 20.26
N GLY A 248 13.56 -1.37 21.20
CA GLY A 248 13.48 -1.08 22.64
C GLY A 248 12.14 -0.56 23.18
N ASN A 249 11.13 -0.32 22.33
CA ASN A 249 9.80 0.14 22.77
C ASN A 249 8.75 -0.98 22.86
N GLY A 250 9.15 -2.24 22.66
CA GLY A 250 8.25 -3.40 22.69
C GLY A 250 7.29 -3.49 21.50
N TYR A 251 7.51 -2.73 20.42
CA TYR A 251 6.67 -2.79 19.23
C TYR A 251 6.87 -4.14 18.53
N ASP A 252 5.74 -4.74 18.13
CA ASP A 252 5.65 -5.96 17.34
C ASP A 252 4.99 -5.69 15.98
N HIS A 253 4.85 -6.75 15.18
CA HIS A 253 4.32 -6.71 13.82
C HIS A 253 3.00 -5.94 13.69
N THR A 254 2.14 -6.01 14.71
CA THR A 254 0.76 -5.51 14.69
C THR A 254 0.58 -4.19 15.46
N THR A 255 1.60 -3.76 16.21
CA THR A 255 1.50 -2.66 17.16
C THR A 255 0.98 -1.36 16.53
N ILE A 256 1.44 -0.99 15.33
CA ILE A 256 0.93 0.21 14.64
C ILE A 256 -0.57 0.05 14.31
N MET A 257 -0.97 -1.11 13.78
CA MET A 257 -2.35 -1.36 13.37
C MET A 257 -3.29 -1.37 14.58
N ILE A 258 -2.97 -2.16 15.61
CA ILE A 258 -3.76 -2.26 16.84
C ILE A 258 -3.79 -0.91 17.58
N GLY A 259 -2.64 -0.22 17.65
CA GLY A 259 -2.52 1.07 18.30
C GLY A 259 -3.40 2.16 17.66
N ILE A 260 -3.61 2.11 16.34
CA ILE A 260 -4.49 3.05 15.65
C ILE A 260 -5.97 2.59 15.72
N ILE A 261 -6.23 1.33 15.37
CA ILE A 261 -7.59 0.80 15.16
C ILE A 261 -8.30 0.57 16.49
N LEU A 262 -7.64 -0.08 17.45
CA LEU A 262 -8.28 -0.57 18.69
C LEU A 262 -7.95 0.31 19.89
N LEU A 263 -6.67 0.60 20.12
CA LEU A 263 -6.21 1.22 21.37
C LEU A 263 -6.20 2.74 21.35
N ARG A 264 -6.20 3.36 20.15
CA ARG A 264 -6.06 4.81 19.95
C ARG A 264 -4.87 5.42 20.71
N ASN A 265 -3.77 4.69 20.75
CA ASN A 265 -2.56 5.10 21.46
C ASN A 265 -1.90 6.29 20.75
N SER A 266 -1.79 7.44 21.43
CA SER A 266 -1.30 8.68 20.83
C SER A 266 0.15 8.62 20.34
N SER A 267 1.02 7.87 21.04
CA SER A 267 2.42 7.70 20.63
C SER A 267 2.52 6.89 19.33
N VAL A 268 1.76 5.80 19.23
CA VAL A 268 1.67 4.98 18.01
C VAL A 268 1.06 5.79 16.85
N GLN A 269 -0.01 6.52 17.10
CA GLN A 269 -0.66 7.39 16.11
C GLN A 269 0.29 8.48 15.59
N ASN A 270 1.05 9.11 16.48
CA ASN A 270 2.06 10.10 16.09
C ASN A 270 3.19 9.47 15.27
N THR A 271 3.63 8.27 15.62
CA THR A 271 4.62 7.52 14.84
C THR A 271 4.13 7.30 13.41
N PHE A 272 2.88 6.82 13.25
CA PHE A 272 2.29 6.61 11.93
C PHE A 272 2.12 7.91 11.12
N LEU A 273 1.67 9.01 11.75
CA LEU A 273 1.54 10.31 11.07
C LEU A 273 2.91 10.88 10.67
N ASN A 274 3.94 10.69 11.49
CA ASN A 274 5.29 11.15 11.15
C ASN A 274 5.82 10.44 9.92
N LEU A 275 5.57 9.13 9.76
CA LEU A 275 5.93 8.38 8.56
C LEU A 275 5.22 8.90 7.30
N MET A 276 4.00 9.43 7.42
CA MET A 276 3.29 10.06 6.28
C MET A 276 3.86 11.44 5.93
N LYS A 277 4.28 12.21 6.94
CA LYS A 277 4.80 13.57 6.79
C LYS A 277 6.22 13.60 6.25
N GLN A 278 7.09 12.69 6.72
CA GLN A 278 8.49 12.58 6.29
C GLN A 278 8.58 12.48 4.79
#